data_AF-A0A0X3NHM7-F1
#
_entry.id   AF-A0A0X3NHM7-F1
#
_cell.length_a   1.000
_cell.length_b   1.000
_cell.length_c   1.000
_cell.angle_alpha   90.00
_cell.angle_beta   90.00
_cell.angle_gamma   90.00
#
_symmetry.space_group_name_H-M   'P 1'
#
loop_
_entity.id
_entity.type
_entity.pdbx_description
1 polymer ?
#
loop_
_entity_poly.entity_id
_entity_poly.type
_entity_poly.pdbx_seq_one_letter_code
_entity_poly.pdbx_strand_id
1 'polypeptide(L)'
;LDPEFCEEPRSTGPFAWSRTDVTEWPICQRSVNVSVAIGYADHMRCEVIARPCCVGVKGECIITTVAHCTFLRGHYHADAALCSQVNCLEEICGMMPFLKKGQPDQLYRIYVSLFLHAGIIHLALSLIIQLFLMRNLEKLLGWLRIALIYILSGCFSSLASAIMLPYHVHTGPTGAHFALFGVVFVDYLQTHDIFTSPWTAILQQVLSIFGVLFVGFLPWLDNYAHISGFISGVLLSYVFVPYLGFGSVKLPPGILAADRPTTKKSKKRSKRKGSKKKGEKKKKRKISSAPITFGDDDQAERSAAQLETLLHLMQSHRRKVVLGCSLLWTALFITLLVVFLRFPLRSCVWCKYLNCLPWTENICDKLEIDVFAPTQCIYPLV
;
A
#
# COMPACT_ATOMS: atom_id res chain seq x y z
N LEU A 1 -19.98 40.55 1.81
CA LEU A 1 -18.83 41.25 2.43
C LEU A 1 -18.14 42.02 1.33
N ASP A 2 -17.94 43.31 1.49
CA ASP A 2 -17.20 44.15 0.56
C ASP A 2 -15.85 44.55 1.18
N PRO A 3 -14.70 44.29 0.53
CA PRO A 3 -13.37 44.66 1.03
C PRO A 3 -13.22 46.14 1.37
N GLU A 4 -13.90 47.03 0.64
CA GLU A 4 -13.82 48.49 0.86
C GLU A 4 -14.51 48.92 2.16
N PHE A 5 -15.41 48.08 2.68
CA PHE A 5 -16.14 48.28 3.93
C PHE A 5 -15.59 47.46 5.10
N CYS A 6 -14.41 46.84 4.94
CA CYS A 6 -13.69 46.25 6.05
C CYS A 6 -12.70 47.26 6.66
N GLU A 7 -12.85 47.53 7.96
CA GLU A 7 -11.91 48.39 8.69
C GLU A 7 -10.63 47.65 9.05
N GLU A 8 -10.74 46.38 9.45
CA GLU A 8 -9.61 45.58 9.93
C GLU A 8 -9.69 44.14 9.37
N PRO A 9 -8.78 43.74 8.47
CA PRO A 9 -7.75 44.55 7.80
C PRO A 9 -8.31 45.41 6.65
N ARG A 10 -7.93 46.69 6.58
CA ARG A 10 -8.39 47.60 5.52
C ARG A 10 -7.79 47.23 4.15
N SER A 11 -8.65 47.11 3.13
CA SER A 11 -8.23 46.86 1.74
C SER A 11 -7.81 48.16 1.03
N THR A 12 -6.57 48.62 1.21
CA THR A 12 -6.07 49.86 0.57
C THR A 12 -4.62 49.75 0.10
N GLY A 13 -4.32 50.36 -1.06
CA GLY A 13 -2.96 50.50 -1.58
C GLY A 13 -2.27 49.14 -1.82
N PRO A 14 -1.04 48.92 -1.34
CA PRO A 14 -0.32 47.65 -1.53
C PRO A 14 -0.92 46.47 -0.75
N PHE A 15 -1.85 46.72 0.18
CA PHE A 15 -2.59 45.69 0.93
C PHE A 15 -4.04 45.54 0.46
N ALA A 16 -4.36 46.03 -0.74
CA ALA A 16 -5.66 45.82 -1.34
C ALA A 16 -5.94 44.31 -1.50
N TRP A 17 -7.15 43.90 -1.15
CA TRP A 17 -7.56 42.51 -1.34
C TRP A 17 -7.73 42.23 -2.83
N SER A 18 -7.54 40.97 -3.23
CA SER A 18 -7.63 40.56 -4.63
C SER A 18 -9.02 40.86 -5.20
N ARG A 19 -9.11 41.65 -6.28
CA ARG A 19 -10.42 41.95 -6.92
C ARG A 19 -10.94 40.79 -7.79
N THR A 20 -10.06 39.87 -8.17
CA THR A 20 -10.35 38.78 -9.10
C THR A 20 -10.49 37.43 -8.41
N ASP A 21 -9.87 37.24 -7.25
CA ASP A 21 -9.92 35.99 -6.49
C ASP A 21 -10.42 36.25 -5.06
N VAL A 22 -11.67 35.87 -4.80
CA VAL A 22 -12.31 36.03 -3.49
C VAL A 22 -11.78 35.05 -2.45
N THR A 23 -11.10 33.99 -2.88
CA THR A 23 -10.64 32.93 -1.97
C THR A 23 -9.45 33.37 -1.12
N GLU A 24 -8.69 34.36 -1.59
CA GLU A 24 -7.53 34.95 -0.90
C GLU A 24 -7.92 35.98 0.17
N TRP A 25 -9.21 36.32 0.29
CA TRP A 25 -9.64 37.40 1.18
C TRP A 25 -9.46 37.03 2.66
N PRO A 26 -8.83 37.91 3.46
CA PRO A 26 -8.71 37.69 4.90
C PRO A 26 -10.06 37.84 5.61
N ILE A 27 -10.12 37.36 6.84
CA ILE A 27 -11.31 37.51 7.69
C ILE A 27 -11.44 38.99 8.07
N CYS A 28 -12.61 39.57 7.80
CA CYS A 28 -12.91 40.92 8.24
C CYS A 28 -13.33 40.90 9.72
N GLN A 29 -12.46 41.38 10.60
CA GLN A 29 -12.71 41.40 12.04
C GLN A 29 -13.66 42.53 12.42
N ARG A 30 -13.55 43.67 11.74
CA ARG A 30 -14.41 44.84 11.98
C ARG A 30 -14.84 45.46 10.66
N SER A 31 -16.15 45.59 10.48
CA SER A 31 -16.75 46.28 9.33
C SER A 31 -17.06 47.74 9.64
N VAL A 32 -17.05 48.58 8.61
CA VAL A 32 -17.48 49.97 8.70
C VAL A 32 -18.96 50.04 9.08
N ASN A 33 -19.32 50.93 9.99
CA ASN A 33 -20.72 51.17 10.34
C ASN A 33 -21.45 51.85 9.17
N VAL A 34 -22.25 51.07 8.44
CA VAL A 34 -22.96 51.50 7.21
C VAL A 34 -24.20 52.37 7.49
N SER A 35 -24.49 52.62 8.77
CA SER A 35 -25.61 53.48 9.21
C SER A 35 -25.48 54.94 8.75
N VAL A 36 -24.31 55.37 8.29
CA VAL A 36 -24.02 56.77 7.93
C VAL A 36 -23.98 57.03 6.41
N ALA A 37 -23.94 55.99 5.56
CA ALA A 37 -23.78 56.13 4.11
C ALA A 37 -25.09 55.84 3.34
N ILE A 38 -26.02 56.79 3.31
CA ILE A 38 -27.26 56.66 2.54
C ILE A 38 -26.93 56.78 1.05
N GLY A 39 -27.19 55.71 0.27
CA GLY A 39 -27.01 55.67 -1.19
C GLY A 39 -25.63 55.23 -1.70
N TYR A 40 -24.62 55.10 -0.83
CA TYR A 40 -23.26 54.69 -1.24
C TYR A 40 -22.93 53.23 -0.94
N ALA A 41 -23.79 52.53 -0.17
CA ALA A 41 -23.49 51.21 0.39
C ALA A 41 -24.75 50.34 0.58
N ASP A 42 -25.75 50.49 -0.29
CA ASP A 42 -27.04 49.78 -0.15
C ASP A 42 -26.88 48.25 -0.26
N HIS A 43 -25.88 47.76 -1.00
CA HIS A 43 -25.53 46.33 -1.07
C HIS A 43 -24.97 45.76 0.25
N MET A 44 -24.59 46.62 1.20
CA MET A 44 -24.11 46.22 2.52
C MET A 44 -25.22 46.23 3.58
N ARG A 45 -26.45 46.64 3.24
CA ARG A 45 -27.62 46.63 4.13
C ARG A 45 -28.42 45.35 3.93
N CYS A 46 -27.99 44.26 4.57
CA CYS A 46 -28.72 42.98 4.53
C CYS A 46 -29.51 42.75 5.82
N GLU A 47 -30.80 42.42 5.70
CA GLU A 47 -31.64 41.98 6.83
C GLU A 47 -31.22 40.60 7.36
N VAL A 48 -30.75 39.73 6.44
CA VAL A 48 -30.26 38.39 6.76
C VAL A 48 -28.82 38.25 6.26
N ILE A 49 -27.92 37.90 7.17
CA ILE A 49 -26.50 37.68 6.86
C ILE A 49 -26.24 36.18 6.82
N ALA A 50 -25.89 35.65 5.65
CA ALA A 50 -25.45 34.28 5.49
C ALA A 50 -23.94 34.16 5.78
N ARG A 51 -23.55 33.05 6.41
CA ARG A 51 -22.16 32.77 6.81
C ARG A 51 -21.80 31.31 6.56
N PRO A 52 -20.51 30.96 6.51
CA PRO A 52 -20.08 29.57 6.39
C PRO A 52 -20.66 28.70 7.51
N CYS A 53 -21.19 27.55 7.11
CA CYS A 53 -21.69 26.48 7.97
C CYS A 53 -21.05 25.18 7.50
N CYS A 54 -20.37 24.51 8.42
CA CYS A 54 -19.72 23.24 8.19
C CYS A 54 -20.70 22.11 8.52
N VAL A 55 -21.02 21.28 7.53
CA VAL A 55 -22.02 20.21 7.64
C VAL A 55 -21.52 18.87 7.11
N GLY A 56 -22.11 17.79 7.64
CA GLY A 56 -21.88 16.43 7.17
C GLY A 56 -20.50 15.86 7.50
N VAL A 57 -20.37 14.54 7.32
CA VAL A 57 -19.12 13.79 7.64
C VAL A 57 -17.97 14.07 6.68
N LYS A 58 -18.23 14.72 5.55
CA LYS A 58 -17.22 15.12 4.56
C LYS A 58 -16.64 16.51 4.84
N GLY A 59 -17.17 17.25 5.82
CA GLY A 59 -16.76 18.63 6.07
C GLY A 59 -17.17 19.58 4.94
N GLU A 60 -18.39 19.42 4.41
CA GLU A 60 -18.91 20.31 3.37
C GLU A 60 -19.17 21.71 3.96
N CYS A 61 -18.69 22.74 3.26
CA CYS A 61 -18.95 24.13 3.64
C CYS A 61 -20.07 24.70 2.77
N ILE A 62 -21.13 25.17 3.41
CA ILE A 62 -22.23 25.90 2.76
C ILE A 62 -22.37 27.27 3.38
N ILE A 63 -22.67 28.29 2.58
CA ILE A 63 -22.98 29.63 3.10
C ILE A 63 -24.48 29.69 3.36
N THR A 64 -24.88 29.81 4.63
CA THR A 64 -26.30 29.74 5.01
C THR A 64 -26.61 30.55 6.26
N THR A 65 -27.88 30.57 6.67
CA THR A 65 -28.35 31.27 7.88
C THR A 65 -28.11 30.42 9.14
N VAL A 66 -28.08 31.05 10.32
CA VAL A 66 -27.94 30.34 11.61
C VAL A 66 -29.05 29.28 11.78
N ALA A 67 -30.29 29.63 11.44
CA ALA A 67 -31.43 28.74 11.56
C ALA A 67 -31.29 27.49 10.67
N HIS A 68 -30.85 27.68 9.42
CA HIS A 68 -30.64 26.56 8.50
C HIS A 68 -29.42 25.71 8.91
N CYS A 69 -28.33 26.33 9.36
CA CYS A 69 -27.16 25.60 9.86
C CYS A 69 -27.51 24.73 11.08
N THR A 70 -28.30 25.29 12.01
CA THR A 70 -28.80 24.57 13.20
C THR A 70 -29.70 23.40 12.81
N PHE A 71 -30.57 23.59 11.82
CA PHE A 71 -31.41 22.52 11.27
C PHE A 71 -30.58 21.37 10.70
N LEU A 72 -29.50 21.67 9.97
CA LEU A 72 -28.56 20.68 9.43
C LEU A 72 -27.62 20.09 10.49
N ARG A 73 -27.72 20.51 11.76
CA ARG A 73 -26.80 20.14 12.85
C ARG A 73 -25.33 20.43 12.50
N GLY A 74 -25.10 21.52 11.77
CA GLY A 74 -23.77 21.99 11.39
C GLY A 74 -23.12 22.90 12.44
N HIS A 75 -21.84 23.22 12.20
CA HIS A 75 -21.12 24.25 12.94
C HIS A 75 -21.18 25.58 12.19
N TYR A 76 -21.69 26.64 12.83
CA TYR A 76 -21.88 27.95 12.22
C TYR A 76 -20.74 28.91 12.57
N HIS A 77 -20.15 29.55 11.57
CA HIS A 77 -19.06 30.52 11.75
C HIS A 77 -19.56 31.95 11.63
N ALA A 78 -19.79 32.60 12.77
CA ALA A 78 -20.23 34.00 12.76
C ALA A 78 -19.11 34.97 12.33
N ASP A 79 -17.85 34.58 12.53
CA ASP A 79 -16.65 35.36 12.29
C ASP A 79 -16.12 35.26 10.85
N ALA A 80 -16.39 34.17 10.14
CA ALA A 80 -16.01 34.00 8.74
C ALA A 80 -17.07 34.52 7.77
N ALA A 81 -16.68 34.91 6.55
CA ALA A 81 -17.60 35.30 5.48
C ALA A 81 -17.57 34.32 4.30
N LEU A 82 -16.45 33.60 4.11
CA LEU A 82 -16.22 32.71 2.97
C LEU A 82 -15.83 31.31 3.43
N CYS A 83 -16.18 30.29 2.64
CA CYS A 83 -15.77 28.92 2.90
C CYS A 83 -14.26 28.69 2.82
N SER A 84 -13.52 29.53 2.10
CA SER A 84 -12.04 29.49 2.07
C SER A 84 -11.39 29.90 3.40
N GLN A 85 -12.15 30.52 4.30
CA GLN A 85 -11.65 31.03 5.57
C GLN A 85 -11.78 30.01 6.71
N VAL A 86 -12.57 28.96 6.52
CA VAL A 86 -12.89 27.96 7.55
C VAL A 86 -12.34 26.59 7.17
N ASN A 87 -12.08 25.76 8.17
CA ASN A 87 -11.61 24.39 7.98
C ASN A 87 -12.62 23.40 8.57
N CYS A 88 -13.69 23.13 7.81
CA CYS A 88 -14.79 22.27 8.27
C CYS A 88 -14.36 20.86 8.68
N LEU A 89 -13.29 20.37 8.07
CA LEU A 89 -12.73 19.05 8.34
C LEU A 89 -12.07 18.98 9.72
N GLU A 90 -11.40 20.04 10.15
CA GLU A 90 -10.83 20.14 11.50
C GLU A 90 -11.91 20.14 12.58
N GLU A 91 -12.97 20.90 12.37
CA GLU A 91 -14.00 21.13 13.40
C GLU A 91 -15.02 20.00 13.50
N ILE A 92 -15.47 19.45 12.38
CA ILE A 92 -16.44 18.33 12.40
C ILE A 92 -15.73 17.02 12.76
N CYS A 93 -14.55 16.77 12.19
CA CYS A 93 -13.86 15.50 12.37
C CYS A 93 -12.83 15.51 13.51
N GLY A 94 -12.64 16.64 14.20
CA GLY A 94 -11.73 16.74 15.34
C GLY A 94 -10.27 16.45 14.98
N MET A 95 -9.86 16.84 13.78
CA MET A 95 -8.52 16.53 13.27
C MET A 95 -7.48 17.48 13.87
N MET A 96 -6.23 17.03 13.99
CA MET A 96 -5.18 17.90 14.52
C MET A 96 -5.01 19.12 13.61
N PRO A 97 -4.90 20.34 14.16
CA PRO A 97 -4.72 21.55 13.36
C PRO A 97 -3.45 21.48 12.52
N PHE A 98 -3.44 22.19 11.39
CA PHE A 98 -2.21 22.44 10.66
C PHE A 98 -1.30 23.33 11.51
N LEU A 99 -0.05 22.92 11.73
CA LEU A 99 0.96 23.73 12.43
C LEU A 99 1.37 24.94 11.57
N LYS A 100 1.38 24.78 10.25
CA LYS A 100 1.65 25.86 9.29
C LYS A 100 0.54 25.94 8.25
N LYS A 101 -0.21 27.04 8.27
CA LYS A 101 -1.27 27.32 7.29
C LYS A 101 -0.71 27.25 5.87
N GLY A 102 -1.35 26.43 5.01
CA GLY A 102 -0.95 26.22 3.63
C GLY A 102 0.17 25.20 3.40
N GLN A 103 0.63 24.49 4.44
CA GLN A 103 1.58 23.38 4.31
C GLN A 103 0.95 22.04 4.72
N PRO A 104 1.15 20.95 3.96
CA PRO A 104 0.65 19.63 4.32
C PRO A 104 1.54 18.99 5.40
N ASP A 105 1.25 19.24 6.68
CA ASP A 105 2.02 18.72 7.83
C ASP A 105 1.31 17.57 8.59
N GLN A 106 0.10 17.20 8.18
CA GLN A 106 -0.71 16.15 8.80
C GLN A 106 -0.32 14.73 8.32
N LEU A 107 0.97 14.39 8.37
CA LEU A 107 1.51 13.10 7.88
C LEU A 107 0.96 11.88 8.64
N TYR A 108 0.46 12.08 9.86
CA TYR A 108 -0.20 11.02 10.64
C TYR A 108 -1.37 10.37 9.87
N ARG A 109 -2.02 11.12 8.97
CA ARG A 109 -3.13 10.63 8.13
C ARG A 109 -2.72 9.45 7.26
N ILE A 110 -1.48 9.43 6.78
CA ILE A 110 -0.94 8.34 5.95
C ILE A 110 -0.89 7.04 6.74
N TYR A 111 -0.56 7.11 8.03
CA TYR A 111 -0.47 5.94 8.90
C TYR A 111 -1.84 5.53 9.45
N VAL A 112 -2.63 6.50 9.93
CA VAL A 112 -3.93 6.24 10.55
C VAL A 112 -4.95 5.73 9.53
N SER A 113 -4.86 6.14 8.27
CA SER A 113 -5.77 5.67 7.20
C SER A 113 -5.78 4.14 7.06
N LEU A 114 -4.67 3.45 7.33
CA LEU A 114 -4.56 1.98 7.27
C LEU A 114 -5.56 1.28 8.21
N PHE A 115 -5.95 1.93 9.30
CA PHE A 115 -6.83 1.37 10.32
C PHE A 115 -8.28 1.84 10.17
N LEU A 116 -8.52 2.88 9.39
CA LEU A 116 -9.86 3.41 9.12
C LEU A 116 -10.54 2.60 8.02
N HIS A 117 -11.86 2.47 8.08
CA HIS A 117 -12.64 1.77 7.07
C HIS A 117 -13.90 2.57 6.77
N ALA A 118 -14.29 2.63 5.49
CA ALA A 118 -15.48 3.35 5.05
C ALA A 118 -16.80 2.84 5.65
N GLY A 119 -16.83 1.62 6.21
CA GLY A 119 -18.01 1.06 6.86
C GLY A 119 -17.81 -0.38 7.36
N ILE A 120 -18.85 -0.93 7.99
CA ILE A 120 -18.82 -2.25 8.65
C ILE A 120 -18.55 -3.38 7.64
N ILE A 121 -19.13 -3.31 6.45
CA ILE A 121 -18.93 -4.33 5.40
C ILE A 121 -17.47 -4.30 4.91
N HIS A 122 -16.92 -3.10 4.67
CA HIS A 122 -15.53 -2.95 4.25
C HIS A 122 -14.55 -3.46 5.32
N LEU A 123 -14.83 -3.20 6.60
CA LEU A 123 -14.08 -3.74 7.73
C LEU A 123 -14.15 -5.27 7.78
N ALA A 124 -15.35 -5.85 7.69
CA ALA A 124 -15.53 -7.31 7.74
C ALA A 124 -14.76 -8.01 6.60
N LEU A 125 -14.87 -7.50 5.37
CA LEU A 125 -14.13 -8.02 4.23
C LEU A 125 -12.61 -7.91 4.43
N SER A 126 -12.15 -6.75 4.91
CA SER A 126 -10.73 -6.50 5.19
C SER A 126 -10.19 -7.47 6.23
N LEU A 127 -10.94 -7.72 7.32
CA LEU A 127 -10.56 -8.67 8.36
C LEU A 127 -10.53 -10.11 7.85
N ILE A 128 -11.47 -10.51 7.00
CA ILE A 128 -11.47 -11.83 6.36
C ILE A 128 -10.21 -12.00 5.52
N ILE A 129 -9.92 -11.06 4.61
CA ILE A 129 -8.72 -11.11 3.76
C ILE A 129 -7.45 -11.14 4.62
N GLN A 130 -7.38 -10.29 5.65
CA GLN A 130 -6.28 -10.27 6.61
C GLN A 130 -6.09 -11.64 7.27
N LEU A 131 -7.14 -12.23 7.83
CA LEU A 131 -7.07 -13.49 8.57
C LEU A 131 -6.74 -14.70 7.68
N PHE A 132 -7.14 -14.69 6.41
CA PHE A 132 -6.79 -15.74 5.46
C PHE A 132 -5.36 -15.61 4.94
N LEU A 133 -4.96 -14.42 4.50
CA LEU A 133 -3.67 -14.19 3.85
C LEU A 133 -2.54 -13.95 4.86
N MET A 134 -2.72 -13.00 5.77
CA MET A 134 -1.68 -12.59 6.72
C MET A 134 -1.34 -13.69 7.72
N ARG A 135 -2.34 -14.43 8.21
CA ARG A 135 -2.13 -15.49 9.22
C ARG A 135 -1.17 -16.58 8.75
N ASN A 136 -1.26 -16.97 7.47
CA ASN A 136 -0.38 -18.01 6.92
C ASN A 136 1.05 -17.48 6.76
N LEU A 137 1.19 -16.24 6.28
CA LEU A 137 2.48 -15.56 6.15
C LEU A 137 3.14 -15.31 7.52
N GLU A 138 2.36 -14.94 8.53
CA GLU A 138 2.83 -14.71 9.90
C GLU A 138 3.37 -15.99 10.54
N LYS A 139 2.68 -17.13 10.33
CA LYS A 139 3.16 -18.44 10.80
C LYS A 139 4.45 -18.87 10.11
N LEU A 140 4.61 -18.54 8.83
CA LEU A 140 5.78 -18.92 8.04
C LEU A 140 7.00 -18.02 8.31
N LEU A 141 6.79 -16.71 8.36
CA LEU A 141 7.85 -15.69 8.32
C LEU A 141 8.09 -15.00 9.66
N GLY A 142 7.11 -15.07 10.57
CA GLY A 142 7.10 -14.41 11.87
C GLY A 142 6.36 -13.07 11.86
N TRP A 143 5.72 -12.75 12.99
CA TRP A 143 4.86 -11.58 13.16
C TRP A 143 5.57 -10.25 12.87
N LEU A 144 6.80 -10.07 13.36
CA LEU A 144 7.52 -8.79 13.24
C LEU A 144 7.79 -8.43 11.78
N ARG A 145 8.22 -9.40 10.96
CA ARG A 145 8.54 -9.15 9.55
C ARG A 145 7.29 -8.81 8.75
N ILE A 146 6.20 -9.54 8.99
CA ILE A 146 4.93 -9.29 8.32
C ILE A 146 4.33 -7.94 8.76
N ALA A 147 4.42 -7.59 10.04
CA ALA A 147 3.99 -6.28 10.53
C ALA A 147 4.77 -5.13 9.89
N LEU A 148 6.10 -5.26 9.77
CA LEU A 148 6.94 -4.26 9.10
C LEU A 148 6.58 -4.12 7.62
N ILE A 149 6.47 -5.23 6.89
CA ILE A 149 6.08 -5.19 5.48
C ILE A 149 4.73 -4.50 5.34
N TYR A 150 3.73 -4.94 6.11
CA TYR A 150 2.36 -4.45 6.05
C TYR A 150 2.25 -2.94 6.30
N ILE A 151 2.88 -2.44 7.37
CA ILE A 151 2.81 -1.02 7.73
C ILE A 151 3.57 -0.17 6.70
N LEU A 152 4.79 -0.55 6.35
CA LEU A 152 5.63 0.22 5.43
C LEU A 152 5.02 0.26 4.03
N SER A 153 4.51 -0.87 3.51
CA SER A 153 3.84 -0.90 2.22
C SER A 153 2.51 -0.18 2.23
N GLY A 154 1.75 -0.27 3.33
CA GLY A 154 0.51 0.48 3.49
C GLY A 154 0.77 1.98 3.39
N CYS A 155 1.73 2.50 4.15
CA CYS A 155 2.12 3.91 4.08
C CYS A 155 2.62 4.32 2.69
N PHE A 156 3.45 3.49 2.06
CA PHE A 156 3.93 3.72 0.69
C PHE A 156 2.76 3.82 -0.30
N SER A 157 1.80 2.91 -0.21
CA SER A 157 0.65 2.86 -1.11
C SER A 157 -0.35 3.99 -0.89
N SER A 158 -0.63 4.35 0.36
CA SER A 158 -1.48 5.49 0.69
C SER A 158 -0.88 6.80 0.21
N LEU A 159 0.45 6.95 0.30
CA LEU A 159 1.15 8.11 -0.24
C LEU A 159 1.08 8.17 -1.77
N ALA A 160 1.33 7.05 -2.45
CA ALA A 160 1.23 6.97 -3.91
C ALA A 160 -0.20 7.26 -4.41
N SER A 161 -1.21 6.70 -3.75
CA SER A 161 -2.61 6.98 -4.03
C SER A 161 -2.96 8.46 -3.83
N ALA A 162 -2.60 9.04 -2.68
CA ALA A 162 -2.91 10.43 -2.36
C ALA A 162 -2.27 11.43 -3.34
N ILE A 163 -1.15 11.08 -3.96
CA ILE A 163 -0.52 11.89 -5.02
C ILE A 163 -1.31 11.79 -6.33
N MET A 164 -1.77 10.59 -6.71
CA MET A 164 -2.42 10.35 -8.00
C MET A 164 -3.92 10.74 -7.99
N LEU A 165 -4.57 10.65 -6.84
CA LEU A 165 -5.99 10.94 -6.62
C LEU A 165 -6.18 11.89 -5.42
N PRO A 166 -5.76 13.17 -5.53
CA PRO A 166 -5.69 14.11 -4.40
C PRO A 166 -7.03 14.42 -3.72
N TYR A 167 -8.15 14.32 -4.44
CA TYR A 167 -9.49 14.64 -3.93
C TYR A 167 -10.32 13.39 -3.59
N HIS A 168 -9.73 12.19 -3.69
CA HIS A 168 -10.40 10.97 -3.30
C HIS A 168 -10.07 10.58 -1.87
N VAL A 169 -11.13 10.22 -1.14
CA VAL A 169 -10.98 9.68 0.21
C VAL A 169 -10.60 8.20 0.09
N HIS A 170 -9.35 7.89 0.42
CA HIS A 170 -8.86 6.53 0.59
C HIS A 170 -8.86 6.15 2.08
N THR A 171 -9.37 4.96 2.40
CA THR A 171 -9.30 4.40 3.76
C THR A 171 -9.08 2.90 3.70
N GLY A 172 -8.37 2.38 4.70
CA GLY A 172 -8.22 0.96 4.93
C GLY A 172 -6.92 0.38 4.38
N PRO A 173 -6.66 -0.89 4.71
CA PRO A 173 -5.36 -1.50 4.49
C PRO A 173 -5.21 -2.13 3.11
N THR A 174 -6.03 -1.78 2.12
CA THR A 174 -6.06 -2.46 0.81
C THR A 174 -4.70 -2.49 0.12
N GLY A 175 -3.93 -1.40 0.17
CA GLY A 175 -2.56 -1.38 -0.36
C GLY A 175 -1.60 -2.29 0.41
N ALA A 176 -1.77 -2.44 1.73
CA ALA A 176 -1.02 -3.41 2.52
C ALA A 176 -1.42 -4.87 2.21
N HIS A 177 -2.70 -5.14 1.92
CA HIS A 177 -3.14 -6.47 1.43
C HIS A 177 -2.49 -6.83 0.10
N PHE A 178 -2.42 -5.88 -0.83
CA PHE A 178 -1.71 -6.07 -2.11
C PHE A 178 -0.21 -6.29 -1.93
N ALA A 179 0.40 -5.71 -0.90
CA ALA A 179 1.77 -6.02 -0.55
C ALA A 179 1.95 -7.47 -0.07
N LEU A 180 1.00 -8.01 0.70
CA LEU A 180 1.02 -9.42 1.10
C LEU A 180 0.88 -10.36 -0.11
N PHE A 181 0.08 -10.00 -1.11
CA PHE A 181 0.07 -10.71 -2.40
C PHE A 181 1.43 -10.64 -3.10
N GLY A 182 2.14 -9.52 -3.02
CA GLY A 182 3.52 -9.39 -3.48
C GLY A 182 4.50 -10.31 -2.75
N VAL A 183 4.36 -10.45 -1.42
CA VAL A 183 5.16 -11.39 -0.63
C VAL A 183 4.92 -12.83 -1.07
N VAL A 184 3.65 -13.26 -1.21
CA VAL A 184 3.29 -14.60 -1.70
C VAL A 184 3.82 -14.84 -3.12
N PHE A 185 3.73 -13.83 -3.99
CA PHE A 185 4.26 -13.94 -5.35
C PHE A 185 5.77 -14.19 -5.36
N VAL A 186 6.53 -13.46 -4.54
CA VAL A 186 7.97 -13.67 -4.39
C VAL A 186 8.27 -15.04 -3.77
N ASP A 187 7.48 -15.48 -2.79
CA ASP A 187 7.61 -16.81 -2.19
C ASP A 187 7.47 -17.92 -3.24
N TYR A 188 6.45 -17.86 -4.11
CA TYR A 188 6.28 -18.81 -5.21
C TYR A 188 7.42 -18.78 -6.23
N LEU A 189 7.96 -17.60 -6.55
CA LEU A 189 9.10 -17.48 -7.47
C LEU A 189 10.37 -18.13 -6.89
N GLN A 190 10.59 -17.99 -5.58
CA GLN A 190 11.77 -18.52 -4.89
C GLN A 190 11.69 -20.01 -4.63
N THR A 191 10.49 -20.53 -4.41
CA THR A 191 10.25 -21.94 -4.06
C THR A 191 9.84 -22.80 -5.26
N HIS A 192 10.01 -22.30 -6.49
CA HIS A 192 9.53 -22.97 -7.69
C HIS A 192 10.09 -24.39 -7.86
N ASP A 193 11.31 -24.65 -7.39
CA ASP A 193 11.97 -25.96 -7.50
C ASP A 193 11.38 -27.03 -6.57
N ILE A 194 10.63 -26.63 -5.54
CA ILE A 194 10.09 -27.52 -4.51
C ILE A 194 8.71 -28.06 -4.89
N PHE A 195 7.93 -27.30 -5.67
CA PHE A 195 6.58 -27.64 -6.04
C PHE A 195 6.52 -28.50 -7.30
N THR A 196 5.56 -29.43 -7.36
CA THR A 196 5.30 -30.27 -8.55
C THR A 196 4.74 -29.49 -9.73
N SER A 197 4.04 -28.36 -9.48
CA SER A 197 3.46 -27.49 -10.52
C SER A 197 3.50 -26.01 -10.12
N PRO A 198 4.69 -25.39 -10.00
CA PRO A 198 4.85 -24.00 -9.55
C PRO A 198 4.19 -23.00 -10.51
N TRP A 199 4.27 -23.27 -11.81
CA TRP A 199 3.71 -22.40 -12.85
C TRP A 199 2.19 -22.27 -12.77
N THR A 200 1.48 -23.33 -12.34
CA THR A 200 0.03 -23.27 -12.15
C THR A 200 -0.34 -22.36 -10.98
N ALA A 201 0.39 -22.44 -9.87
CA ALA A 201 0.18 -21.58 -8.70
C ALA A 201 0.50 -20.11 -9.02
N ILE A 202 1.62 -19.86 -9.71
CA ILE A 202 2.00 -18.52 -10.18
C ILE A 202 0.93 -17.97 -11.13
N LEU A 203 0.46 -18.76 -12.09
CA LEU A 203 -0.59 -18.34 -13.02
C LEU A 203 -1.89 -18.01 -12.28
N GLN A 204 -2.33 -18.85 -11.35
CA GLN A 204 -3.51 -18.59 -10.52
C GLN A 204 -3.36 -17.30 -9.71
N GLN A 205 -2.17 -17.06 -9.14
CA GLN A 205 -1.89 -15.85 -8.38
C GLN A 205 -1.93 -14.59 -9.26
N VAL A 206 -1.31 -14.66 -10.44
CA VAL A 206 -1.31 -13.56 -11.42
C VAL A 206 -2.73 -13.26 -11.90
N LEU A 207 -3.50 -14.30 -12.26
CA LEU A 207 -4.91 -14.14 -12.65
C LEU A 207 -5.75 -13.52 -11.52
N SER A 208 -5.51 -13.90 -10.27
CA SER A 208 -6.18 -13.32 -9.11
C SER A 208 -5.86 -11.82 -8.97
N ILE A 209 -4.59 -11.44 -9.12
CA ILE A 209 -4.16 -10.03 -9.06
C ILE A 209 -4.84 -9.21 -10.17
N PHE A 210 -4.81 -9.69 -11.42
CA PHE A 210 -5.47 -9.03 -12.54
C PHE A 210 -6.99 -8.96 -12.35
N GLY A 211 -7.60 -10.00 -11.79
CA GLY A 211 -9.03 -10.01 -11.45
C GLY A 211 -9.39 -8.91 -10.46
N VAL A 212 -8.63 -8.74 -9.38
CA VAL A 212 -8.91 -7.67 -8.40
C VAL A 212 -8.61 -6.28 -8.96
N LEU A 213 -7.56 -6.11 -9.78
CA LEU A 213 -7.31 -4.84 -10.47
C LEU A 213 -8.43 -4.48 -11.46
N PHE A 214 -9.01 -5.48 -12.13
CA PHE A 214 -10.17 -5.30 -13.00
C PHE A 214 -11.42 -4.90 -12.20
N VAL A 215 -11.67 -5.57 -11.07
CA VAL A 215 -12.72 -5.15 -10.13
C VAL A 215 -12.44 -3.73 -9.62
N GLY A 216 -11.17 -3.32 -9.53
CA GLY A 216 -10.74 -1.98 -9.14
C GLY A 216 -11.13 -0.84 -10.08
N PHE A 217 -11.71 -1.13 -11.25
CA PHE A 217 -12.40 -0.12 -12.07
C PHE A 217 -13.79 0.26 -11.53
N LEU A 218 -14.27 -0.44 -10.50
CA LEU A 218 -15.49 -0.06 -9.79
C LEU A 218 -15.22 1.15 -8.89
N PRO A 219 -16.23 2.02 -8.69
CA PRO A 219 -16.12 3.14 -7.78
C PRO A 219 -15.76 2.66 -6.38
N TRP A 220 -14.99 3.47 -5.65
CA TRP A 220 -14.48 3.23 -4.30
C TRP A 220 -13.28 2.29 -4.16
N LEU A 221 -12.83 1.65 -5.25
CA LEU A 221 -11.58 0.89 -5.25
C LEU A 221 -10.45 1.74 -5.81
N ASP A 222 -9.24 1.45 -5.32
CA ASP A 222 -8.06 2.23 -5.60
C ASP A 222 -6.94 1.38 -6.20
N ASN A 223 -6.87 1.38 -7.52
CA ASN A 223 -5.86 0.70 -8.30
C ASN A 223 -4.47 1.30 -8.12
N TYR A 224 -4.32 2.58 -7.78
CA TYR A 224 -3.01 3.13 -7.44
C TYR A 224 -2.50 2.53 -6.14
N ALA A 225 -3.35 2.43 -5.11
CA ALA A 225 -3.00 1.78 -3.86
C ALA A 225 -2.69 0.28 -4.08
N HIS A 226 -3.45 -0.41 -4.91
CA HIS A 226 -3.21 -1.82 -5.24
C HIS A 226 -1.84 -2.05 -5.93
N ILE A 227 -1.56 -1.30 -7.00
CA ILE A 227 -0.32 -1.46 -7.79
C ILE A 227 0.90 -1.05 -6.96
N SER A 228 0.84 0.12 -6.32
CA SER A 228 1.96 0.61 -5.50
C SER A 228 2.20 -0.26 -4.27
N GLY A 229 1.13 -0.78 -3.65
CA GLY A 229 1.20 -1.76 -2.57
C GLY A 229 1.88 -3.05 -3.00
N PHE A 230 1.50 -3.61 -4.15
CA PHE A 230 2.14 -4.80 -4.72
C PHE A 230 3.63 -4.59 -4.99
N ILE A 231 4.00 -3.49 -5.66
CA ILE A 231 5.40 -3.14 -5.95
C ILE A 231 6.20 -3.01 -4.65
N SER A 232 5.66 -2.29 -3.66
CA SER A 232 6.28 -2.15 -2.35
C SER A 232 6.45 -3.51 -1.65
N GLY A 233 5.43 -4.37 -1.70
CA GLY A 233 5.47 -5.70 -1.10
C GLY A 233 6.52 -6.61 -1.72
N VAL A 234 6.67 -6.59 -3.05
CA VAL A 234 7.74 -7.32 -3.76
C VAL A 234 9.11 -6.84 -3.28
N LEU A 235 9.36 -5.53 -3.28
CA LEU A 235 10.65 -4.96 -2.84
C LEU A 235 10.96 -5.29 -1.38
N LEU A 236 9.98 -5.10 -0.48
CA LEU A 236 10.16 -5.38 0.95
C LEU A 236 10.25 -6.88 1.26
N SER A 237 9.66 -7.74 0.43
CA SER A 237 9.84 -9.20 0.53
C SER A 237 11.31 -9.56 0.37
N TYR A 238 11.99 -9.05 -0.66
CA TYR A 238 13.44 -9.28 -0.84
C TYR A 238 14.29 -8.73 0.33
N VAL A 239 13.80 -7.72 1.08
CA VAL A 239 14.51 -7.14 2.22
C VAL A 239 14.31 -7.95 3.51
N PHE A 240 13.06 -8.25 3.86
CA PHE A 240 12.72 -8.80 5.16
C PHE A 240 12.53 -10.32 5.19
N VAL A 241 12.21 -10.97 4.05
CA VAL A 241 11.95 -12.41 4.00
C VAL A 241 13.26 -13.18 3.90
N PRO A 242 13.49 -14.19 4.77
CA PRO A 242 14.62 -15.08 4.62
C PRO A 242 14.38 -16.01 3.42
N TYR A 243 15.20 -15.88 2.38
CA TYR A 243 15.25 -16.84 1.28
C TYR A 243 15.58 -18.22 1.83
N LEU A 244 14.61 -19.13 1.81
CA LEU A 244 14.86 -20.55 1.98
C LEU A 244 15.71 -20.96 0.79
N GLY A 245 16.96 -21.35 1.04
CA GLY A 245 17.97 -21.52 0.00
C GLY A 245 17.53 -22.49 -1.10
N PHE A 246 17.86 -22.13 -2.34
CA PHE A 246 17.89 -23.04 -3.48
C PHE A 246 18.54 -24.37 -3.07
N GLY A 247 17.74 -25.42 -3.05
CA GLY A 247 18.07 -26.70 -2.43
C GLY A 247 17.73 -27.89 -3.31
N SER A 248 17.94 -27.79 -4.61
CA SER A 248 18.35 -28.97 -5.39
C SER A 248 19.66 -28.63 -6.10
N VAL A 249 20.71 -28.46 -5.29
CA VAL A 249 22.06 -28.74 -5.79
C VAL A 249 21.98 -30.14 -6.37
N LYS A 250 21.99 -30.26 -7.71
CA LYS A 250 22.33 -31.52 -8.37
C LYS A 250 23.72 -31.86 -7.87
N LEU A 251 23.78 -32.68 -6.82
CA LEU A 251 25.03 -33.31 -6.43
C LEU A 251 25.63 -33.91 -7.71
N PRO A 252 26.92 -33.71 -7.99
CA PRO A 252 27.57 -34.35 -9.13
C PRO A 252 27.24 -35.85 -9.10
N PRO A 253 27.01 -36.50 -10.27
CA PRO A 253 26.43 -37.84 -10.38
C PRO A 253 27.27 -39.01 -9.80
N GLY A 254 28.20 -38.75 -8.88
CA GLY A 254 29.05 -39.75 -8.22
C GLY A 254 28.65 -40.15 -6.78
N ILE A 255 27.80 -39.39 -6.07
CA ILE A 255 27.55 -39.65 -4.62
C ILE A 255 26.35 -40.60 -4.39
N LEU A 256 25.45 -40.78 -5.36
CA LEU A 256 24.30 -41.71 -5.23
C LEU A 256 24.56 -43.12 -5.79
N ALA A 257 25.78 -43.41 -6.26
CA ALA A 257 26.12 -44.71 -6.84
C ALA A 257 26.76 -45.71 -5.85
N ALA A 258 27.09 -45.30 -4.62
CA ALA A 258 27.81 -46.16 -3.69
C ALA A 258 26.92 -47.03 -2.79
N ASP A 259 25.60 -46.79 -2.72
CA ASP A 259 24.75 -47.43 -1.71
C ASP A 259 23.55 -48.19 -2.27
N ARG A 260 23.79 -48.99 -3.32
CA ARG A 260 22.83 -50.01 -3.75
C ARG A 260 23.53 -51.38 -3.79
N PRO A 261 23.33 -52.26 -2.80
CA PRO A 261 23.81 -53.64 -2.88
C PRO A 261 23.10 -54.31 -4.06
N THR A 262 23.84 -54.59 -5.13
CA THR A 262 23.33 -55.35 -6.27
C THR A 262 23.16 -56.82 -5.86
N THR A 263 21.99 -57.20 -5.37
CA THR A 263 21.58 -58.60 -5.37
C THR A 263 20.86 -58.91 -6.68
N LYS A 264 21.63 -59.35 -7.68
CA LYS A 264 21.11 -60.20 -8.76
C LYS A 264 21.78 -61.56 -8.67
N LYS A 265 21.06 -62.56 -8.15
CA LYS A 265 21.27 -63.95 -8.59
C LYS A 265 19.95 -64.61 -8.97
N SER A 266 20.04 -65.19 -10.16
CA SER A 266 19.05 -65.90 -10.95
C SER A 266 18.36 -67.06 -10.24
N LYS A 267 17.12 -67.33 -10.70
CA LYS A 267 16.26 -68.48 -10.44
C LYS A 267 17.01 -69.82 -10.43
N LYS A 268 16.81 -70.64 -9.39
CA LYS A 268 16.54 -72.08 -9.57
C LYS A 268 15.77 -72.68 -8.38
N ARG A 269 14.59 -73.17 -8.75
CA ARG A 269 13.62 -74.04 -8.05
C ARG A 269 14.29 -75.29 -7.47
N SER A 270 14.04 -75.64 -6.20
CA SER A 270 13.61 -76.99 -5.76
C SER A 270 13.59 -77.15 -4.23
N LYS A 271 12.62 -77.94 -3.78
CA LYS A 271 12.25 -78.36 -2.42
C LYS A 271 13.39 -79.01 -1.63
N ARG A 272 13.47 -78.80 -0.31
CA ARG A 272 13.26 -79.84 0.74
C ARG A 272 13.50 -79.35 2.17
N LYS A 273 12.71 -79.95 3.08
CA LYS A 273 12.67 -79.85 4.54
C LYS A 273 13.99 -80.25 5.21
N GLY A 274 14.23 -79.78 6.45
CA GLY A 274 14.89 -80.60 7.49
C GLY A 274 15.97 -79.92 8.35
N SER A 275 15.59 -79.59 9.60
CA SER A 275 16.28 -79.90 10.87
C SER A 275 17.81 -79.76 11.07
N LYS A 276 18.10 -79.10 12.21
CA LYS A 276 19.07 -79.45 13.28
C LYS A 276 20.59 -79.20 13.11
N LYS A 277 21.03 -78.26 13.97
CA LYS A 277 22.06 -78.34 15.03
C LYS A 277 23.54 -78.66 14.71
N LYS A 278 24.36 -77.70 15.20
CA LYS A 278 25.58 -77.80 16.03
C LYS A 278 26.91 -78.23 15.41
N GLY A 279 27.94 -77.44 15.79
CA GLY A 279 29.34 -77.85 15.99
C GLY A 279 30.28 -77.34 14.89
N GLU A 280 31.01 -76.24 15.05
CA GLU A 280 32.26 -76.03 15.80
C GLU A 280 33.47 -75.88 14.84
N LYS A 281 34.44 -75.07 15.27
CA LYS A 281 35.83 -74.90 14.76
C LYS A 281 36.05 -73.86 13.65
N LYS A 282 36.04 -72.58 14.07
CA LYS A 282 36.76 -71.47 13.42
C LYS A 282 38.27 -71.72 13.52
N LYS A 283 38.91 -72.10 12.41
CA LYS A 283 40.38 -72.10 12.25
C LYS A 283 40.79 -70.81 11.54
N LYS A 284 41.66 -70.04 12.20
CA LYS A 284 42.27 -68.78 11.75
C LYS A 284 42.75 -68.85 10.29
N ARG A 285 42.29 -67.93 9.44
CA ARG A 285 42.96 -67.56 8.18
C ARG A 285 43.31 -66.08 8.22
N LYS A 286 44.57 -65.82 7.85
CA LYS A 286 45.31 -64.55 7.89
C LYS A 286 44.46 -63.36 7.44
N ILE A 287 44.43 -62.32 8.26
CA ILE A 287 44.10 -60.95 7.84
C ILE A 287 45.27 -60.51 6.96
N SER A 288 45.04 -60.45 5.65
CA SER A 288 45.86 -59.65 4.76
C SER A 288 45.38 -58.22 4.91
N SER A 289 46.18 -57.38 5.57
CA SER A 289 46.04 -55.92 5.55
C SER A 289 46.25 -55.45 4.10
N ALA A 290 45.16 -55.17 3.40
CA ALA A 290 45.20 -54.33 2.20
C ALA A 290 45.16 -52.85 2.63
N PRO A 291 45.82 -51.93 1.92
CA PRO A 291 45.94 -50.54 2.35
C PRO A 291 44.58 -49.87 2.33
N ILE A 292 44.28 -49.08 3.37
CA ILE A 292 43.20 -48.10 3.34
C ILE A 292 43.58 -47.09 2.26
N THR A 293 42.78 -47.00 1.22
CA THR A 293 42.95 -46.03 0.14
C THR A 293 42.75 -44.62 0.69
N PHE A 294 43.82 -43.85 0.64
CA PHE A 294 43.97 -42.47 1.11
C PHE A 294 43.26 -41.44 0.19
N GLY A 295 42.08 -41.77 -0.34
CA GLY A 295 41.43 -41.02 -1.43
C GLY A 295 40.03 -40.47 -1.13
N ASP A 296 39.40 -40.87 -0.02
CA ASP A 296 38.05 -40.41 0.35
C ASP A 296 38.07 -39.08 1.13
N ASP A 297 39.13 -38.81 1.90
CA ASP A 297 39.29 -37.56 2.66
C ASP A 297 39.52 -36.34 1.72
N ASP A 298 40.33 -36.49 0.67
CA ASP A 298 40.57 -35.44 -0.34
C ASP A 298 39.29 -35.07 -1.13
N GLN A 299 38.40 -36.04 -1.37
CA GLN A 299 37.13 -35.84 -2.08
C GLN A 299 36.09 -35.14 -1.16
N ALA A 300 36.07 -35.50 0.12
CA ALA A 300 35.25 -34.85 1.14
C ALA A 300 35.71 -33.40 1.39
N GLU A 301 37.02 -33.15 1.44
CA GLU A 301 37.59 -31.82 1.65
C GLU A 301 37.34 -30.90 0.43
N ARG A 302 37.46 -31.42 -0.80
CA ARG A 302 37.12 -30.66 -2.03
C ARG A 302 35.63 -30.33 -2.13
N SER A 303 34.76 -31.26 -1.73
CA SER A 303 33.30 -31.02 -1.74
C SER A 303 32.85 -30.06 -0.63
N ALA A 304 33.51 -30.06 0.53
CA ALA A 304 33.32 -29.05 1.58
C ALA A 304 33.77 -27.65 1.13
N ALA A 305 34.96 -27.53 0.51
CA ALA A 305 35.45 -26.26 -0.03
C ALA A 305 34.55 -25.70 -1.15
N GLN A 306 34.01 -26.58 -2.01
CA GLN A 306 33.02 -26.19 -3.03
C GLN A 306 31.70 -25.71 -2.41
N LEU A 307 31.22 -26.38 -1.36
CA LEU A 307 30.00 -25.99 -0.65
C LEU A 307 30.18 -24.64 0.07
N GLU A 308 31.31 -24.41 0.73
CA GLU A 308 31.63 -23.12 1.36
C GLU A 308 31.71 -21.99 0.34
N THR A 309 32.35 -22.23 -0.81
CA THR A 309 32.43 -21.24 -1.90
C THR A 309 31.04 -20.92 -2.46
N LEU A 310 30.20 -21.93 -2.67
CA LEU A 310 28.82 -21.76 -3.11
C LEU A 310 27.97 -21.01 -2.07
N LEU A 311 28.09 -21.37 -0.79
CA LEU A 311 27.42 -20.66 0.32
C LEU A 311 27.84 -19.19 0.37
N HIS A 312 29.14 -18.90 0.23
CA HIS A 312 29.66 -17.53 0.16
C HIS A 312 29.10 -16.76 -1.04
N LEU A 313 29.04 -17.40 -2.22
CA LEU A 313 28.51 -16.79 -3.43
C LEU A 313 27.01 -16.49 -3.30
N MET A 314 26.24 -17.44 -2.76
CA MET A 314 24.81 -17.29 -2.49
C MET A 314 24.54 -16.18 -1.45
N GLN A 315 25.33 -16.12 -0.38
CA GLN A 315 25.23 -15.06 0.62
C GLN A 315 25.62 -13.69 0.05
N SER A 316 26.65 -13.62 -0.79
CA SER A 316 27.07 -12.38 -1.46
C SER A 316 26.00 -11.88 -2.43
N HIS A 317 25.45 -12.76 -3.27
CA HIS A 317 24.35 -12.42 -4.17
C HIS A 317 23.13 -11.95 -3.39
N ARG A 318 22.74 -12.67 -2.32
CA ARG A 318 21.64 -12.26 -1.44
C ARG A 318 21.86 -10.88 -0.85
N ARG A 319 23.06 -10.60 -0.31
CA ARG A 319 23.39 -9.29 0.26
C ARG A 319 23.25 -8.18 -0.79
N LYS A 320 23.72 -8.40 -2.01
CA LYS A 320 23.57 -7.43 -3.11
C LYS A 320 22.10 -7.17 -3.46
N VAL A 321 21.27 -8.21 -3.56
CA VAL A 321 19.82 -8.07 -3.83
C VAL A 321 19.12 -7.31 -2.70
N VAL A 322 19.36 -7.69 -1.44
CA VAL A 322 18.79 -7.02 -0.26
C VAL A 322 19.15 -5.54 -0.24
N LEU A 323 20.42 -5.20 -0.44
CA LEU A 323 20.88 -3.82 -0.47
C LEU A 323 20.27 -3.05 -1.66
N GLY A 324 20.23 -3.65 -2.84
CA GLY A 324 19.62 -3.05 -4.03
C GLY A 324 18.12 -2.76 -3.83
N CYS A 325 17.35 -3.73 -3.36
CA CYS A 325 15.92 -3.55 -3.09
C CYS A 325 15.66 -2.55 -1.96
N SER A 326 16.49 -2.53 -0.92
CA SER A 326 16.38 -1.56 0.18
C SER A 326 16.65 -0.13 -0.29
N LEU A 327 17.71 0.08 -1.08
CA LEU A 327 18.03 1.38 -1.67
C LEU A 327 16.94 1.85 -2.64
N LEU A 328 16.45 0.95 -3.50
CA LEU A 328 15.38 1.27 -4.44
C LEU A 328 14.09 1.65 -3.71
N TRP A 329 13.67 0.86 -2.72
CA TRP A 329 12.46 1.13 -1.96
C TRP A 329 12.53 2.46 -1.20
N THR A 330 13.65 2.71 -0.52
CA THR A 330 13.86 3.98 0.22
C THR A 330 13.90 5.18 -0.72
N ALA A 331 14.58 5.08 -1.87
CA ALA A 331 14.59 6.14 -2.87
C ALA A 331 13.19 6.45 -3.42
N LEU A 332 12.40 5.42 -3.72
CA LEU A 332 11.01 5.59 -4.17
C LEU A 332 10.14 6.23 -3.08
N PHE A 333 10.23 5.77 -1.84
CA PHE A 333 9.45 6.32 -0.73
C PHE A 333 9.79 7.79 -0.47
N ILE A 334 11.08 8.16 -0.45
CA ILE A 334 11.52 9.55 -0.30
C ILE A 334 11.04 10.40 -1.48
N THR A 335 11.11 9.87 -2.71
CA THR A 335 10.63 10.59 -3.90
C THR A 335 9.14 10.88 -3.79
N LEU A 336 8.32 9.89 -3.42
CA LEU A 336 6.89 10.08 -3.19
C LEU A 336 6.65 11.11 -2.10
N LEU A 337 7.40 11.07 -1.00
CA LEU A 337 7.23 12.01 0.11
C LEU A 337 7.57 13.44 -0.32
N VAL A 338 8.64 13.63 -1.09
CA VAL A 338 9.02 14.94 -1.64
C VAL A 338 7.97 15.45 -2.62
N VAL A 339 7.47 14.59 -3.52
CA VAL A 339 6.40 14.95 -4.45
C VAL A 339 5.15 15.38 -3.68
N PHE A 340 4.70 14.60 -2.70
CA PHE A 340 3.54 14.92 -1.89
C PHE A 340 3.68 16.24 -1.12
N LEU A 341 4.86 16.50 -0.53
CA LEU A 341 5.09 17.68 0.30
C LEU A 341 5.42 18.95 -0.49
N ARG A 342 6.05 18.84 -1.66
CA ARG A 342 6.56 20.00 -2.43
C ARG A 342 5.85 20.23 -3.75
N PHE A 343 5.34 19.18 -4.38
CA PHE A 343 4.74 19.23 -5.70
C PHE A 343 3.40 18.47 -5.72
N PRO A 344 2.42 18.86 -4.88
CA PRO A 344 1.12 18.19 -4.88
C PRO A 344 0.49 18.31 -6.26
N LEU A 345 0.18 17.18 -6.89
CA LEU A 345 -0.53 17.14 -8.15
C LEU A 345 -1.96 17.62 -7.89
N ARG A 346 -2.26 18.87 -8.25
CA ARG A 346 -3.60 19.45 -8.03
C ARG A 346 -4.62 19.04 -9.09
N SER A 347 -4.16 18.61 -10.27
CA SER A 347 -5.01 18.16 -11.36
C SER A 347 -4.31 17.07 -12.17
N CYS A 348 -4.92 15.88 -12.21
CA CYS A 348 -4.52 14.80 -13.12
C CYS A 348 -5.78 14.14 -13.67
N VAL A 349 -6.22 14.62 -14.84
CA VAL A 349 -7.45 14.10 -15.49
C VAL A 349 -7.26 12.63 -15.88
N TRP A 350 -6.09 12.28 -16.43
CA TRP A 350 -5.83 10.91 -16.86
C TRP A 350 -5.74 9.90 -15.70
N CYS A 351 -5.32 10.36 -14.51
CA CYS A 351 -5.19 9.48 -13.36
C CYS A 351 -6.54 8.86 -12.93
N LYS A 352 -7.64 9.58 -13.16
CA LYS A 352 -8.98 9.13 -12.80
C LYS A 352 -9.41 7.86 -13.57
N TYR A 353 -8.94 7.67 -14.81
CA TYR A 353 -9.34 6.53 -15.65
C TYR A 353 -8.77 5.18 -15.20
N LEU A 354 -7.69 5.17 -14.39
CA LEU A 354 -7.17 3.91 -13.84
C LEU A 354 -8.10 3.30 -12.78
N ASN A 355 -9.03 4.10 -12.23
CA ASN A 355 -9.95 3.70 -11.15
C ASN A 355 -11.41 3.68 -11.61
N CYS A 356 -11.70 4.17 -12.81
CA CYS A 356 -13.04 4.10 -13.38
C CYS A 356 -13.01 4.15 -14.90
N LEU A 357 -13.69 3.18 -15.50
CA LEU A 357 -13.99 3.20 -16.92
C LEU A 357 -15.40 3.78 -17.11
N PRO A 358 -15.56 4.86 -17.90
CA PRO A 358 -16.85 5.52 -18.09
C PRO A 358 -17.75 4.71 -19.05
N TRP A 359 -18.17 3.51 -18.60
CA TRP A 359 -19.08 2.65 -19.36
C TRP A 359 -20.54 3.05 -19.23
N THR A 360 -20.91 3.78 -18.17
CA THR A 360 -22.25 4.37 -17.99
C THR A 360 -22.12 5.76 -17.36
N GLU A 361 -23.17 6.57 -17.49
CA GLU A 361 -23.18 7.98 -17.09
C GLU A 361 -22.86 8.19 -15.59
N ASN A 362 -23.34 7.31 -14.70
CA ASN A 362 -23.30 7.56 -13.25
C ASN A 362 -22.18 6.80 -12.50
N ILE A 363 -21.42 5.92 -13.16
CA ILE A 363 -20.44 5.06 -12.47
C ILE A 363 -19.21 5.85 -12.01
N CYS A 364 -18.82 6.89 -12.76
CA CYS A 364 -17.63 7.70 -12.46
C CYS A 364 -17.93 9.07 -11.84
N ASP A 365 -19.19 9.39 -11.50
CA ASP A 365 -19.58 10.70 -10.94
C ASP A 365 -18.77 11.09 -9.70
N LYS A 366 -18.43 10.10 -8.86
CA LYS A 366 -17.64 10.33 -7.66
C LYS A 366 -16.19 10.72 -7.94
N LEU A 367 -15.69 10.40 -9.13
CA LEU A 367 -14.37 10.81 -9.62
C LEU A 367 -14.43 12.11 -10.43
N GLU A 368 -15.60 12.74 -10.59
CA GLU A 368 -15.79 13.93 -11.42
C GLU A 368 -15.19 13.73 -12.83
N ILE A 369 -15.45 12.57 -13.44
CA ILE A 369 -15.10 12.30 -14.84
C ILE A 369 -16.32 12.64 -15.68
N ASP A 370 -16.50 13.92 -16.02
CA ASP A 370 -17.54 14.34 -16.95
C ASP A 370 -17.14 13.95 -18.38
N VAL A 371 -17.70 12.86 -18.89
CA VAL A 371 -17.51 12.50 -20.30
C VAL A 371 -18.57 13.18 -21.19
N PHE A 372 -19.75 13.52 -20.66
CA PHE A 372 -20.83 14.16 -21.42
C PHE A 372 -21.82 14.99 -20.57
N ALA A 373 -21.39 15.69 -19.51
CA ALA A 373 -22.24 16.73 -18.97
C ALA A 373 -22.27 17.88 -20.00
N PRO A 374 -23.40 18.19 -20.68
CA PRO A 374 -23.52 19.49 -21.33
C PRO A 374 -23.25 20.50 -20.22
N THR A 375 -22.33 21.44 -20.46
CA THR A 375 -22.07 22.54 -19.54
C THR A 375 -23.41 23.17 -19.17
N GLN A 376 -23.97 22.80 -18.01
CA GLN A 376 -24.98 23.61 -17.37
C GLN A 376 -24.21 24.83 -16.90
N CYS A 377 -24.09 25.79 -17.81
CA CYS A 377 -23.84 27.17 -17.48
C CYS A 377 -25.00 27.56 -16.55
N ILE A 378 -24.82 27.36 -15.25
CA ILE A 378 -25.51 28.15 -14.26
C ILE A 378 -24.95 29.55 -14.49
N TYR A 379 -25.66 30.33 -15.30
CA TYR A 379 -25.49 31.77 -15.28
C TYR A 379 -25.59 32.18 -13.81
N PRO A 380 -24.57 32.85 -13.24
CA PRO A 380 -24.85 33.63 -12.05
C PRO A 380 -25.92 34.62 -12.50
N LEU A 381 -27.13 34.44 -11.99
CA LEU A 381 -28.19 35.42 -12.17
C LEU A 381 -27.61 36.75 -11.67
N VAL A 382 -27.46 37.68 -12.62
CA VAL A 382 -27.10 39.08 -12.42
C VAL A 382 -28.09 39.72 -11.46
#